data_AF-A0A3L9XZN6-F1
#
_entry.id   AF-A0A3L9XZN6-F1
#
_cell.length_a   1.000
_cell.length_b   1.000
_cell.length_c   1.000
_cell.angle_alpha   90.00
_cell.angle_beta   90.00
_cell.angle_gamma   90.00
#
_symmetry.space_group_name_H-M   'P 1'
#
loop_
_entity.id
_entity.type
_entity.pdbx_description
1 polymer ?
#
loop_
_entity_poly.entity_id
_entity_poly.type
_entity_poly.pdbx_seq_one_letter_code
_entity_poly.pdbx_strand_id
1 'polypeptide(L)' 'MTRDDLDRALLAAHARDDRTALIALYAKASDMAAERTARAFYLTQAYVFALEAGTPEAERLRAGLQALNAI' A
#
# COMPACT_ATOMS: atom_id res chain seq x y z
N MET A 1 3.32 -8.89 -12.94
CA MET A 1 4.40 -8.28 -12.13
C MET A 1 4.79 -9.32 -11.10
N THR A 2 6.06 -9.69 -11.06
CA THR A 2 6.59 -10.60 -10.02
C THR A 2 6.78 -9.85 -8.70
N ARG A 3 7.13 -10.55 -7.62
CA ARG A 3 7.51 -9.91 -6.35
C ARG A 3 8.75 -9.02 -6.54
N ASP A 4 9.77 -9.53 -7.24
CA ASP A 4 11.01 -8.79 -7.49
C ASP A 4 10.78 -7.52 -8.32
N ASP A 5 9.83 -7.54 -9.26
CA ASP A 5 9.43 -6.34 -9.99
C ASP A 5 8.71 -5.32 -9.11
N LEU A 6 7.87 -5.79 -8.18
CA LEU A 6 7.18 -4.95 -7.20
C LEU A 6 8.18 -4.27 -6.26
N ASP A 7 9.14 -5.02 -5.75
CA ASP A 7 10.14 -4.53 -4.81
C ASP A 7 11.01 -3.45 -5.47
N ARG A 8 11.45 -3.68 -6.72
CA ARG A 8 12.17 -2.65 -7.50
C ARG A 8 11.33 -1.40 -7.74
N ALA A 9 10.04 -1.56 -8.06
CA ALA A 9 9.14 -0.43 -8.27
C ALA A 9 8.92 0.37 -6.97
N LEU A 10 8.76 -0.30 -5.82
CA LEU A 10 8.65 0.34 -4.52
C LEU A 10 9.91 1.13 -4.17
N LEU A 11 11.10 0.55 -4.35
CA LEU A 11 12.37 1.24 -4.12
C LEU A 11 12.53 2.47 -5.02
N ALA A 12 12.17 2.36 -6.30
CA ALA A 12 12.23 3.49 -7.23
C ALA A 12 11.25 4.60 -6.87
N ALA A 13 10.03 4.25 -6.43
CA ALA A 13 9.04 5.23 -5.99
C ALA A 13 9.49 5.96 -4.71
N HIS A 14 10.05 5.24 -3.73
CA HIS A 14 10.65 5.83 -2.53
C HIS A 14 11.79 6.78 -2.86
N ALA A 15 12.71 6.38 -3.75
CA ALA A 15 13.83 7.23 -4.16
C ALA A 15 13.40 8.56 -4.82
N ARG A 16 12.15 8.64 -5.29
CA ARG A 16 11.57 9.80 -5.97
C ARG A 16 10.56 10.57 -5.11
N ASP A 17 10.29 10.11 -3.88
CA ASP A 17 9.14 10.54 -3.06
C ASP A 17 7.81 10.52 -3.85
N ASP A 18 7.64 9.51 -4.71
CA ASP A 18 6.46 9.37 -5.58
C ASP A 18 5.29 8.77 -4.80
N ARG A 19 4.63 9.60 -3.99
CA ARG A 19 3.53 9.20 -3.11
C ARG A 19 2.38 8.55 -3.86
N THR A 20 2.04 9.05 -5.04
CA THR A 20 0.99 8.46 -5.87
C THR A 20 1.36 7.03 -6.29
N ALA A 21 2.60 6.79 -6.72
CA ALA A 21 3.07 5.45 -7.03
C ALA A 21 3.12 4.56 -5.77
N LEU A 22 3.59 5.10 -4.64
CA LEU A 22 3.68 4.35 -3.37
C LEU A 22 2.30 3.86 -2.91
N ILE A 23 1.27 4.71 -2.95
CA ILE A 23 -0.11 4.32 -2.61
C ILE A 23 -0.57 3.13 -3.47
N ALA A 24 -0.38 3.23 -4.79
CA ALA A 24 -0.82 2.19 -5.72
C ALA A 24 -0.01 0.89 -5.58
N LEU A 25 1.30 0.98 -5.42
CA LEU A 25 2.19 -0.18 -5.31
C LEU A 25 1.98 -0.94 -4.00
N TYR A 26 1.83 -0.24 -2.88
CA TYR A 26 1.53 -0.88 -1.61
C TYR A 26 0.13 -1.51 -1.57
N ALA A 27 -0.88 -0.88 -2.17
CA ALA A 27 -2.20 -1.50 -2.33
C ALA A 27 -2.10 -2.81 -3.13
N LYS A 28 -1.35 -2.80 -4.23
CA LYS A 28 -1.10 -4.01 -5.03
C LYS A 28 -0.32 -5.08 -4.26
N ALA A 29 0.65 -4.68 -3.43
CA ALA A 29 1.39 -5.60 -2.56
C ALA A 29 0.46 -6.30 -1.57
N SER A 30 -0.50 -5.55 -0.99
CA SER A 30 -1.55 -6.10 -0.14
C SER A 30 -2.42 -7.11 -0.87
N ASP A 31 -2.81 -6.84 -2.12
CA ASP A 31 -3.64 -7.75 -2.91
C ASP A 31 -2.92 -9.04 -3.31
N MET A 32 -1.59 -8.98 -3.50
CA MET A 32 -0.75 -10.13 -3.85
C MET A 32 -0.34 -10.99 -2.64
N ALA A 33 -0.44 -10.46 -1.43
CA ALA A 33 -0.02 -11.17 -0.21
C ALA A 33 -1.05 -12.24 0.19
N ALA A 34 -0.57 -13.47 0.44
CA ALA A 34 -1.42 -14.56 0.93
C ALA A 34 -1.73 -14.41 2.42
N GLU A 35 -0.71 -14.07 3.21
CA GLU A 35 -0.81 -13.98 4.67
C GLU A 35 -1.52 -12.71 5.11
N ARG A 36 -2.54 -12.85 5.97
CA ARG A 36 -3.33 -11.72 6.50
C ARG A 36 -2.44 -10.61 7.06
N THR A 37 -1.42 -10.96 7.83
CA THR A 37 -0.50 -9.99 8.44
C THR A 37 0.28 -9.22 7.38
N ALA A 38 0.73 -9.88 6.31
CA ALA A 38 1.42 -9.21 5.21
C ALA A 38 0.47 -8.29 4.42
N ARG A 39 -0.78 -8.73 4.19
CA ARG A 39 -1.82 -7.88 3.58
C ARG A 39 -2.05 -6.62 4.40
N ALA A 40 -2.26 -6.77 5.71
CA ALA A 40 -2.44 -5.65 6.63
C ALA A 40 -1.23 -4.72 6.65
N PHE A 41 -0.01 -5.26 6.71
CA PHE A 41 1.22 -4.47 6.67
C PHE A 41 1.29 -3.57 5.43
N TYR A 42 1.12 -4.14 4.24
CA TYR A 42 1.18 -3.37 3.00
C TYR A 42 0.03 -2.38 2.87
N LEU A 43 -1.18 -2.77 3.28
CA LEU A 43 -2.34 -1.88 3.19
C LEU A 43 -2.20 -0.68 4.14
N THR A 44 -1.58 -0.87 5.31
CA THR A 44 -1.25 0.23 6.23
C THR A 44 -0.26 1.20 5.60
N GLN A 45 0.77 0.72 4.90
CA GLN A 45 1.71 1.60 4.19
C GLN A 45 0.98 2.44 3.13
N ALA A 46 0.13 1.81 2.30
CA ALA A 46 -0.68 2.54 1.32
C ALA A 46 -1.57 3.60 1.98
N TYR A 47 -2.19 3.25 3.11
CA TYR A 47 -3.07 4.15 3.86
C TYR A 47 -2.32 5.37 4.42
N VAL A 48 -1.15 5.17 5.03
CA VAL A 48 -0.32 6.25 5.55
C VAL A 48 0.08 7.23 4.45
N PHE A 49 0.57 6.73 3.30
CA PHE A 49 0.91 7.62 2.18
C PHE A 49 -0.30 8.38 1.63
N ALA A 50 -1.49 7.76 1.59
CA ALA A 50 -2.71 8.44 1.16
C ALA A 50 -3.13 9.55 2.14
N LEU A 51 -2.99 9.32 3.45
CA LEU A 51 -3.21 10.35 4.47
C LEU A 51 -2.23 11.51 4.32
N GLU A 52 -0.93 11.22 4.17
CA GLU A 52 0.13 12.24 4.01
C GLU A 52 -0.02 13.05 2.72
N ALA A 53 -0.54 12.44 1.65
CA ALA A 53 -0.82 13.10 0.38
C ALA A 53 -2.19 13.81 0.37
N GLY A 54 -3.04 13.61 1.39
CA GLY A 54 -4.38 14.19 1.46
C GLY A 54 -5.33 13.66 0.38
N THR A 55 -5.13 12.41 -0.07
CA THR A 55 -5.88 11.87 -1.21
C THR A 55 -7.14 11.10 -0.75
N PRO A 56 -8.21 11.09 -1.56
CA PRO A 56 -9.48 10.42 -1.20
C PRO A 56 -9.34 8.88 -1.10
N GLU A 57 -8.29 8.30 -1.65
CA GLU A 57 -7.98 6.87 -1.54
C GLU A 57 -7.85 6.40 -0.09
N ALA A 58 -7.51 7.30 0.84
CA ALA A 58 -7.40 7.00 2.26
C ALA A 58 -8.70 6.38 2.83
N GLU A 59 -9.87 6.82 2.38
CA GLU A 59 -11.16 6.28 2.84
C GLU A 59 -11.35 4.82 2.43
N ARG A 60 -11.05 4.51 1.16
CA ARG A 60 -11.14 3.14 0.62
C ARG A 60 -10.14 2.22 1.31
N LEU A 61 -8.91 2.70 1.54
CA LEU A 61 -7.85 1.93 2.19
C LEU A 61 -8.19 1.65 3.66
N ARG A 62 -8.76 2.63 4.36
CA ARG A 62 -9.26 2.46 5.74
C ARG A 62 -10.33 1.38 5.83
N ALA A 63 -11.29 1.36 4.90
CA ALA A 63 -12.30 0.30 4.86
C ALA A 63 -11.68 -1.11 4.68
N GLY A 64 -10.63 -1.21 3.85
CA GLY A 64 -9.88 -2.46 3.69
C GLY A 64 -9.15 -2.88 4.98
N LEU A 65 -8.57 -1.95 5.73
CA LEU A 65 -7.92 -2.24 7.01
C LEU A 65 -8.92 -2.71 8.06
N GLN A 66 -10.11 -2.12 8.12
CA GLN A 66 -11.20 -2.58 9.00
C GLN A 66 -11.64 -4.00 8.65
N ALA A 67 -11.78 -4.32 7.35
CA ALA A 67 -12.12 -5.68 6.91
C ALA A 67 -11.06 -6.73 7.27
N LEU A 68 -9.80 -6.30 7.43
CA LEU A 68 -8.71 -7.15 7.90
C LEU A 68 -8.62 -7.26 9.43
N ASN A 69 -9.42 -6.48 10.18
CA ASN A 69 -9.28 -6.22 11.63
C ASN A 69 -7.90 -5.68 12.00
N ALA A 70 -7.35 -4.79 11.17
CA ALA A 70 -6.02 -4.20 11.36
C ALA A 70 -6.06 -2.80 12.00
N ILE A 71 -7.26 -2.22 12.19
CA ILE A 71 -7.56 -0.96 12.89
C ILE A 71 -8.95 -1.01 13.53
#